data_AF-A0A931HQR1-F1
#
_entry.id   AF-A0A931HQR1-F1
#
_cell.length_a   1.000
_cell.length_b   1.000
_cell.length_c   1.000
_cell.angle_alpha   90.00
_cell.angle_beta   90.00
_cell.angle_gamma   90.00
#
_symmetry.space_group_name_H-M   'P 1'
#
loop_
_entity.id
_entity.type
_entity.pdbx_description
1 polymer ?
#
loop_
_entity_poly.entity_id
_entity_poly.type
_entity_poly.pdbx_seq_one_letter_code
_entity_poly.pdbx_strand_id
1 'polypeptide(L)'
;MATPRDLDVLVLGPENPRVIVLFGSGSGGDPARYRTVLIALSDAGYRVLAPHHTRFVPDTATSDEFVERPRGLKDALARYGGN
;
A
#
# COMPACT_ATOMS: atom_id res chain seq x y z
N MET A 1 21.27 9.37 -8.93
CA MET A 1 20.98 7.96 -8.59
C MET A 1 20.11 7.99 -7.34
N ALA A 2 18.79 7.81 -7.45
CA ALA A 2 17.90 7.84 -6.29
C ALA A 2 18.13 6.55 -5.48
N THR A 3 18.47 6.68 -4.21
CA THR A 3 18.56 5.58 -3.25
C THR A 3 17.27 4.74 -3.32
N PRO A 4 17.31 3.39 -3.23
CA PRO A 4 16.09 2.62 -3.05
C PRO A 4 15.39 3.18 -1.82
N ARG A 5 14.24 3.83 -1.98
CA ARG A 5 13.45 4.23 -0.83
C ARG A 5 12.98 2.93 -0.17
N ASP A 6 13.23 2.79 1.12
CA ASP A 6 12.67 1.67 1.87
C ASP A 6 11.15 1.74 1.73
N LEU A 7 10.60 0.78 0.99
CA LEU A 7 9.18 0.63 0.78
C LEU A 7 8.59 0.04 2.06
N ASP A 8 8.08 0.91 2.92
CA ASP A 8 7.33 0.52 4.10
C ASP A 8 5.91 0.09 3.70
N VAL A 9 5.60 -1.19 3.89
CA VAL A 9 4.31 -1.80 3.50
C VAL A 9 3.74 -2.53 4.70
N LEU A 10 2.49 -2.20 5.04
CA LEU A 10 1.69 -3.05 5.89
C LEU A 10 1.21 -4.24 5.08
N VAL A 11 1.61 -5.43 5.51
CA VAL A 11 1.30 -6.70 4.87
C VAL A 11 0.49 -7.57 5.83
N LEU A 12 -0.70 -7.99 5.42
CA LEU A 12 -1.59 -8.84 6.22
C LEU A 12 -2.13 -10.01 5.37
N GLY A 13 -2.58 -11.07 6.02
CA GLY A 13 -3.17 -12.24 5.37
C GLY A 13 -2.16 -13.33 5.01
N PRO A 14 -2.60 -14.41 4.36
CA PRO A 14 -1.79 -15.61 4.14
C PRO A 14 -0.69 -15.39 3.08
N GLU A 15 0.47 -16.02 3.25
CA GLU A 15 1.60 -15.95 2.29
C GLU A 15 1.28 -16.52 0.91
N ASN A 16 0.33 -17.46 0.81
CA ASN A 16 -0.14 -18.05 -0.44
C ASN A 16 -1.63 -17.72 -0.67
N PRO A 17 -1.97 -16.46 -0.98
CA PRO A 17 -3.34 -16.05 -1.18
C PRO A 17 -3.87 -16.46 -2.55
N ARG A 18 -5.19 -16.67 -2.65
CA ARG A 18 -5.86 -16.74 -3.97
C ARG A 18 -6.12 -15.36 -4.58
N VAL A 19 -6.17 -14.33 -3.74
CA VAL A 19 -6.51 -12.95 -4.12
C VAL A 19 -5.68 -11.97 -3.28
N ILE A 20 -5.10 -10.99 -3.96
CA ILE A 20 -4.35 -9.88 -3.35
C ILE A 20 -5.17 -8.60 -3.47
N VAL A 21 -5.24 -7.86 -2.38
CA VAL A 21 -5.84 -6.52 -2.30
C VAL A 21 -4.73 -5.50 -2.16
N LEU A 22 -4.58 -4.64 -3.16
CA LEU A 22 -3.72 -3.46 -3.09
C LEU A 22 -4.52 -2.31 -2.48
N PHE A 23 -4.08 -1.82 -1.32
CA PHE A 23 -4.78 -0.77 -0.60
C PHE A 23 -3.99 0.54 -0.61
N GLY A 24 -4.51 1.52 -1.35
CA GLY A 24 -3.97 2.88 -1.35
C GLY A 24 -4.60 3.72 -0.25
N SER A 25 -3.83 4.01 0.81
CA SER A 25 -4.23 5.00 1.82
C SER A 25 -4.54 6.33 1.15
N GLY A 26 -5.60 7.02 1.59
CA GLY A 26 -5.93 8.37 1.13
C GLY A 26 -4.84 9.40 1.46
N SER A 27 -5.19 10.69 1.44
CA SER A 27 -4.24 11.80 1.66
C SER A 27 -3.39 11.65 2.92
N GLY A 28 -3.95 11.05 3.99
CA GLY A 28 -3.25 10.76 5.24
C GLY A 28 -2.07 9.78 5.14
N GLY A 29 -1.97 8.98 4.07
CA GLY A 29 -0.79 8.19 3.73
C GLY A 29 -0.48 6.97 4.61
N ASP A 30 -1.10 6.88 5.78
CA ASP A 30 -0.88 5.85 6.80
C ASP A 30 -1.98 4.77 6.77
N PRO A 31 -1.67 3.53 6.33
CA PRO A 31 -2.58 2.39 6.34
C PRO A 31 -3.07 1.99 7.73
N ALA A 32 -2.32 2.25 8.81
CA ALA A 32 -2.70 1.85 10.16
C ALA A 32 -4.02 2.49 10.62
N ARG A 33 -4.38 3.64 10.03
CA ARG A 33 -5.67 4.30 10.25
C ARG A 33 -6.87 3.49 9.75
N TYR A 34 -6.65 2.54 8.85
CA TYR A 34 -7.66 1.66 8.27
C TYR A 34 -7.59 0.23 8.83
N ARG A 35 -6.86 0.02 9.93
CA ARG A 35 -6.54 -1.31 10.48
C ARG A 35 -7.75 -2.23 10.61
N THR A 36 -8.90 -1.74 11.07
CA THR A 36 -10.13 -2.54 11.19
C THR A 36 -10.55 -3.16 9.86
N VAL A 37 -10.55 -2.38 8.77
CA VAL A 37 -10.91 -2.87 7.43
C VAL A 37 -9.84 -3.81 6.89
N LEU A 38 -8.57 -3.46 7.06
CA LEU A 38 -7.46 -4.29 6.56
C LEU A 38 -7.39 -5.65 7.26
N ILE A 39 -7.68 -5.70 8.56
CA ILE A 39 -7.80 -6.95 9.32
C ILE A 39 -9.00 -7.76 8.81
N ALA A 40 -10.18 -7.14 8.64
CA ALA A 40 -11.35 -7.86 8.15
C ALA A 40 -11.12 -8.51 6.77
N LEU A 41 -10.38 -7.84 5.87
CA LEU A 41 -9.98 -8.41 4.58
C LEU A 41 -8.99 -9.58 4.75
N SER A 42 -8.02 -9.44 5.64
CA SER A 42 -7.08 -10.51 5.99
C SER A 42 -7.80 -11.73 6.57
N ASP A 43 -8.74 -11.53 7.49
CA ASP A 43 -9.53 -12.58 8.13
C ASP A 43 -10.45 -13.29 7.12
N ALA A 44 -10.88 -12.60 6.06
CA ALA A 44 -11.58 -13.19 4.93
C ALA A 44 -10.67 -14.01 3.98
N GLY A 45 -9.37 -14.12 4.27
CA GLY A 45 -8.39 -14.91 3.52
C GLY A 45 -7.72 -14.18 2.36
N TYR A 46 -7.86 -12.85 2.27
CA TYR A 46 -7.16 -12.04 1.28
C TYR A 46 -5.76 -11.66 1.77
N ARG A 47 -4.79 -11.57 0.87
CA ARG A 47 -3.52 -10.88 1.18
C ARG A 47 -3.71 -9.40 0.95
N VAL A 48 -3.46 -8.59 1.97
CA VAL A 48 -3.54 -7.13 1.87
C VAL A 48 -2.13 -6.55 1.83
N LEU A 49 -1.85 -5.76 0.80
CA LEU A 49 -0.62 -4.98 0.67
C LEU A 49 -0.98 -3.50 0.69
N ALA A 50 -0.57 -2.80 1.75
CA ALA A 50 -0.89 -1.40 1.94
C ALA A 50 0.40 -0.59 2.17
N PRO A 51 0.99 0.00 1.12
CA PRO A 51 2.18 0.83 1.26
C PRO A 51 1.89 2.11 2.04
N HIS A 52 2.84 2.51 2.87
CA HIS A 52 2.87 3.84 3.46
C HIS A 52 3.27 4.85 2.41
N HIS A 53 2.64 6.02 2.47
CA HIS A 53 2.95 7.13 1.59
C HIS A 53 3.08 8.42 2.39
N THR A 54 3.94 9.32 1.94
CA THR A 54 4.01 10.67 2.49
C THR A 54 2.66 11.35 2.34
N ARG A 55 2.18 11.95 3.44
CA ARG A 55 0.96 12.76 3.42
C ARG A 55 1.16 13.94 2.46
N PHE A 56 0.16 14.21 1.63
CA PHE A 56 0.10 15.43 0.81
C PHE A 56 -1.23 16.16 1.03
N VAL A 57 -1.25 17.45 0.71
CA VAL A 57 -2.46 18.26 0.69
C VAL A 57 -3.03 18.21 -0.74
N PRO A 58 -4.24 17.66 -0.96
CA PRO A 58 -4.76 17.44 -2.31
C PRO A 58 -4.77 18.69 -3.18
N ASP A 59 -5.11 19.84 -2.59
CA ASP A 59 -5.27 21.11 -3.32
C ASP A 59 -3.95 21.73 -3.78
N THR A 60 -2.82 21.27 -3.25
CA THR A 60 -1.47 21.75 -3.60
C THR A 60 -0.56 20.64 -4.08
N ALA A 61 -1.06 19.43 -4.22
CA ALA A 61 -0.27 18.28 -4.63
C ALA A 61 0.09 18.37 -6.11
N THR A 62 1.33 18.04 -6.40
CA THR A 62 1.89 17.93 -7.74
C THR A 62 1.46 16.62 -8.40
N SER A 63 1.43 16.59 -9.73
CA SER A 63 1.19 15.36 -10.49
C SER A 63 2.18 14.24 -10.12
N ASP A 64 3.43 14.60 -9.81
CA ASP A 64 4.44 13.63 -9.40
C ASP A 64 4.06 12.98 -8.06
N GLU A 65 3.60 13.74 -7.07
CA GLU A 65 3.13 13.20 -5.79
C GLU A 65 1.93 12.26 -5.96
N PHE A 66 1.03 12.54 -6.92
CA PHE A 66 -0.07 11.63 -7.25
C PHE A 66 0.45 10.35 -7.90
N VAL A 67 1.44 10.42 -8.79
CA VAL A 67 2.00 9.26 -9.49
C VAL A 67 2.83 8.37 -8.56
N GLU A 68 3.42 8.91 -7.49
CA GLU A 68 4.11 8.10 -6.48
C GLU A 68 3.17 7.10 -5.77
N ARG A 69 1.85 7.38 -5.72
CA ARG A 69 0.85 6.48 -5.11
C ARG A 69 0.71 5.14 -5.86
N PRO A 70 0.33 5.12 -7.16
CA PRO A 70 0.28 3.87 -7.91
C PRO A 70 1.66 3.23 -8.08
N ARG A 71 2.76 4.00 -8.09
CA ARG A 71 4.12 3.42 -8.07
C ARG A 71 4.37 2.58 -6.82
N GLY A 72 4.08 3.11 -5.63
CA GLY A 72 4.24 2.34 -4.39
C GLY A 72 3.35 1.09 -4.33
N LEU A 73 2.14 1.14 -4.88
CA LEU A 73 1.27 -0.05 -4.99
C LEU A 73 1.86 -1.11 -5.91
N LYS A 74 2.39 -0.70 -7.07
CA LYS A 74 3.05 -1.60 -8.02
C LYS A 74 4.30 -2.23 -7.41
N ASP A 75 5.11 -1.43 -6.71
CA ASP A 75 6.35 -1.92 -6.08
C ASP A 75 6.03 -2.87 -4.90
N ALA A 76 4.97 -2.60 -4.14
CA ALA A 76 4.48 -3.50 -3.10
C ALA A 76 4.03 -4.84 -3.69
N LEU A 77 3.27 -4.81 -4.79
CA LEU A 77 2.86 -6.04 -5.48
C LEU A 77 4.07 -6.83 -5.98
N ALA A 78 5.02 -6.17 -6.63
CA ALA A 78 6.21 -6.85 -7.17
C ALA A 78 7.06 -7.52 -6.09
N ARG A 79 7.09 -6.94 -4.88
CA ARG A 79 7.90 -7.46 -3.76
C ARG A 79 7.18 -8.49 -2.89
N TYR A 80 5.86 -8.34 -2.71
CA TYR A 80 5.10 -9.10 -1.71
C TYR A 80 3.90 -9.88 -2.29
N GLY A 81 3.69 -9.80 -3.61
CA GLY A 81 2.57 -10.44 -4.29
C GLY A 81 2.71 -11.96 -4.50
N GLY A 82 3.86 -12.54 -4.16
CA GLY A 82 4.15 -13.93 -4.55
C GLY A 82 4.49 -14.03 -6.04
N ASN A 83 5.02 -15.19 -6.43
CA ASN A 83 5.46 -15.49 -7.80
C ASN A 83 4.30 -16.01 -8.66
#